data_AF-A0A6J8E7V5-F1
#
_entry.id   AF-A0A6J8E7V5-F1
#
_cell.length_a   1.000
_cell.length_b   1.000
_cell.length_c   1.000
_cell.angle_alpha   90.00
_cell.angle_beta   90.00
_cell.angle_gamma   90.00
#
_symmetry.space_group_name_H-M   'P 1'
#
loop_
_entity.id
_entity.type
_entity.pdbx_description
1 polymer ?
#
loop_
_entity_poly.entity_id
_entity_poly.type
_entity_poly.pdbx_seq_one_letter_code
_entity_poly.pdbx_strand_id
1 'polypeptide(L)'
;MNFINILKAALVHIICCIVSVNSAPTCTDPTDLQTKFNGLNGGVDYRTLLFTEGWKQDTLDNDFVHLVNHGENKTKISCPSTFLKGSNFPLMVRTSCPWFLEQTPYSAETYPHELYRAGTKCTKCIDASGDQKCSPIQQKIQILKRAGCENGFYKYEVTDTYIPVAYVCEQPREVVNDIQMTTTRPQADGPEEM
;
A
#
# COMPACT_ATOMS: atom_id res chain seq x y z
N MET A 1 -14.21 -16.76 73.30
CA MET A 1 -14.60 -16.04 72.08
C MET A 1 -14.15 -16.85 70.88
N ASN A 2 -15.11 -17.38 70.13
CA ASN A 2 -14.94 -18.52 69.22
C ASN A 2 -14.17 -18.16 67.93
N PHE A 3 -13.07 -18.89 67.69
CA PHE A 3 -12.27 -18.90 66.45
C PHE A 3 -13.12 -19.07 65.17
N ILE A 4 -14.29 -19.70 65.29
CA ILE A 4 -15.24 -19.95 64.19
C ILE A 4 -15.82 -18.64 63.61
N ASN A 5 -16.00 -17.59 64.42
CA ASN A 5 -16.55 -16.32 63.94
C ASN A 5 -15.52 -15.48 63.18
N ILE A 6 -14.23 -15.64 63.49
CA ILE A 6 -13.13 -14.97 62.78
C ILE A 6 -12.92 -15.63 61.41
N LEU A 7 -13.04 -16.96 61.33
CA LEU A 7 -12.93 -17.71 60.07
C LEU A 7 -14.06 -17.36 59.08
N LYS A 8 -15.29 -17.16 59.57
CA LYS A 8 -16.44 -16.76 58.72
C LYS A 8 -16.30 -15.33 58.19
N ALA A 9 -15.75 -14.41 58.98
CA ALA A 9 -15.48 -13.04 58.52
C ALA A 9 -14.34 -13.00 57.48
N ALA A 10 -13.31 -13.84 57.63
CA ALA A 10 -12.21 -13.95 56.67
C ALA A 10 -12.64 -14.59 55.34
N LEU A 11 -13.53 -15.60 55.38
CA LEU A 11 -14.00 -16.27 54.15
C LEU A 11 -14.89 -15.36 53.28
N VAL A 12 -15.67 -14.47 53.89
CA VAL A 12 -16.58 -13.55 53.17
C VAL A 12 -15.82 -12.42 52.48
N HIS A 13 -14.65 -12.00 52.99
CA HIS A 13 -13.79 -11.04 52.30
C HIS A 13 -12.97 -11.64 51.16
N ILE A 14 -12.61 -12.92 51.23
CA ILE A 14 -11.85 -13.58 50.16
C ILE A 14 -12.72 -13.87 48.92
N ILE A 15 -14.04 -14.01 49.08
CA ILE A 15 -14.97 -14.30 47.97
C ILE A 15 -15.42 -13.02 47.22
N CYS A 16 -15.20 -11.82 47.77
CA CYS A 16 -15.63 -10.57 47.13
C CYS A 16 -14.61 -9.98 46.13
N CYS A 17 -13.41 -10.56 46.07
CA CYS A 17 -12.36 -10.17 45.11
C CYS A 17 -12.32 -11.08 43.87
N ILE A 18 -13.44 -11.70 43.49
CA ILE A 18 -13.62 -12.13 42.10
C ILE A 18 -13.95 -10.85 41.33
N VAL A 19 -12.89 -10.08 41.07
CA VAL A 19 -12.91 -8.96 40.13
C VAL A 19 -13.57 -9.49 38.87
N SER A 20 -14.75 -8.98 38.56
CA SER A 20 -15.29 -9.04 37.21
C SER A 20 -14.23 -8.44 36.32
N VAL A 21 -13.43 -9.29 35.69
CA VAL A 21 -12.70 -8.95 34.49
C VAL A 21 -13.80 -8.73 33.48
N ASN A 22 -14.36 -7.52 33.44
CA ASN A 22 -15.08 -7.06 32.27
C ASN A 22 -14.01 -7.08 31.18
N SER A 23 -13.95 -8.21 30.47
CA SER A 23 -13.24 -8.28 29.20
C SER A 23 -13.66 -7.04 28.44
N ALA A 24 -12.69 -6.21 28.05
CA ALA A 24 -12.96 -5.06 27.21
C ALA A 24 -13.94 -5.50 26.11
N PRO A 25 -15.03 -4.77 25.84
CA PRO A 25 -15.96 -5.16 24.81
C PRO A 25 -15.16 -5.42 23.54
N THR A 26 -15.10 -6.69 23.13
CA THR A 26 -14.36 -7.10 21.94
C THR A 26 -15.18 -6.64 20.75
N CYS A 27 -14.86 -5.46 20.25
CA CYS A 27 -15.55 -4.89 19.12
C CYS A 27 -15.21 -5.70 17.87
N THR A 28 -16.19 -5.86 17.00
CA THR A 28 -16.04 -6.60 15.75
C THR A 28 -16.14 -5.67 14.56
N ASP A 29 -15.59 -6.10 13.44
CA ASP A 29 -15.68 -5.36 12.20
C ASP A 29 -17.11 -5.46 11.63
N PRO A 30 -17.69 -4.34 11.15
CA PRO A 30 -18.91 -4.38 10.37
C PRO A 30 -18.73 -5.26 9.12
N THR A 31 -19.80 -5.93 8.67
CA THR A 31 -19.75 -6.82 7.50
C THR A 31 -19.69 -6.08 6.17
N ASP A 32 -19.89 -4.75 6.16
CA ASP A 32 -20.00 -3.93 4.95
C ASP A 32 -18.71 -3.15 4.58
N LEU A 33 -17.59 -3.44 5.24
CA LEU A 33 -16.33 -2.71 5.04
C LEU A 33 -15.80 -2.83 3.60
N GLN A 34 -15.91 -4.00 2.97
CA GLN A 34 -15.51 -4.19 1.55
C GLN A 34 -16.29 -3.27 0.63
N THR A 35 -17.62 -3.24 0.80
CA THR A 35 -18.52 -2.42 -0.01
C THR A 35 -18.20 -0.93 0.15
N LYS A 36 -17.97 -0.49 1.40
CA LYS A 36 -17.56 0.89 1.70
C LYS A 36 -16.22 1.24 1.06
N PHE A 37 -15.22 0.39 1.25
CA PHE A 37 -13.88 0.59 0.67
C PHE A 37 -13.93 0.68 -0.86
N ASN A 38 -14.66 -0.22 -1.52
CA ASN A 38 -14.84 -0.17 -2.97
C ASN A 38 -15.54 1.13 -3.39
N GLY A 39 -16.60 1.53 -2.67
CA GLY A 39 -17.33 2.77 -2.95
C GLY A 39 -16.47 4.03 -2.85
N LEU A 40 -15.57 4.11 -1.87
CA LEU A 40 -14.62 5.23 -1.71
C LEU A 40 -13.63 5.33 -2.88
N ASN A 41 -13.24 4.19 -3.46
CA ASN A 41 -12.25 4.12 -4.53
C ASN A 41 -12.91 3.98 -5.91
N GLY A 42 -14.09 4.59 -6.10
CA GLY A 42 -14.76 4.68 -7.40
C GLY A 42 -15.49 3.40 -7.85
N GLY A 43 -15.73 2.46 -6.94
CA GLY A 43 -16.39 1.18 -7.22
C GLY A 43 -15.50 0.17 -7.97
N VAL A 44 -14.25 0.52 -8.22
CA VAL A 44 -13.27 -0.32 -8.92
C VAL A 44 -12.37 -0.99 -7.90
N ASP A 45 -12.03 -2.25 -8.16
CA ASP A 45 -11.01 -2.94 -7.40
C ASP A 45 -9.66 -2.21 -7.54
N TYR A 46 -9.13 -1.68 -6.44
CA TYR A 46 -7.87 -0.91 -6.47
C TYR A 46 -6.68 -1.75 -6.99
N ARG A 47 -6.77 -3.09 -7.01
CA ARG A 47 -5.77 -3.94 -7.67
C ARG A 47 -5.61 -3.62 -9.15
N THR A 48 -6.64 -3.08 -9.81
CA THR A 48 -6.57 -2.57 -11.19
C THR A 48 -5.51 -1.50 -11.39
N LEU A 49 -5.18 -0.74 -10.33
CA LEU A 49 -4.11 0.27 -10.37
C LEU A 49 -2.73 -0.35 -10.58
N LEU A 50 -2.57 -1.66 -10.31
CA LEU A 50 -1.32 -2.41 -10.47
C LEU A 50 -1.15 -2.99 -11.88
N PHE A 51 -2.11 -2.76 -12.77
CA PHE A 51 -2.13 -3.24 -14.14
C PHE A 51 -2.16 -2.10 -15.15
N THR A 52 -1.62 -2.37 -16.34
CA THR A 52 -1.78 -1.48 -17.50
C THR A 52 -3.20 -1.60 -18.07
N GLU A 53 -3.68 -0.55 -18.75
CA GLU A 53 -4.98 -0.54 -19.41
C GLU A 53 -5.24 -1.78 -20.30
N GLY A 54 -6.48 -2.29 -20.27
CA GLY A 54 -6.94 -3.39 -21.14
C GLY A 54 -7.18 -4.74 -20.46
N TRP A 55 -6.97 -4.85 -19.15
CA TRP A 55 -7.22 -6.09 -18.38
C TRP A 55 -8.69 -6.16 -17.93
N LYS A 56 -9.35 -7.29 -18.18
CA LYS A 56 -10.73 -7.57 -17.71
C LYS A 56 -10.69 -8.15 -16.30
N GLN A 57 -11.77 -7.96 -15.52
CA GLN A 57 -11.84 -8.44 -14.12
C GLN A 57 -11.48 -9.94 -13.98
N ASP A 58 -11.95 -10.80 -14.87
CA ASP A 58 -11.66 -12.24 -14.85
C ASP A 58 -10.18 -12.55 -15.18
N THR A 59 -9.52 -11.68 -15.94
CA THR A 59 -8.08 -11.74 -16.21
C THR A 59 -7.29 -11.31 -14.97
N LEU A 60 -7.80 -10.33 -14.21
CA LEU A 60 -7.17 -9.88 -12.97
C LEU A 60 -7.06 -11.04 -11.98
N ASP A 61 -8.11 -11.79 -11.67
CA ASP A 61 -8.03 -12.72 -10.54
C ASP A 61 -7.05 -13.90 -10.76
N ASN A 62 -7.04 -14.51 -11.95
CA ASN A 62 -6.11 -15.61 -12.24
C ASN A 62 -4.66 -15.14 -12.40
N ASP A 63 -4.45 -14.09 -13.19
CA ASP A 63 -3.09 -13.62 -13.46
C ASP A 63 -2.53 -12.81 -12.28
N PHE A 64 -3.35 -12.14 -11.48
CA PHE A 64 -2.89 -11.46 -10.28
C PHE A 64 -2.41 -12.44 -9.22
N VAL A 65 -3.17 -13.52 -8.98
CA VAL A 65 -2.72 -14.59 -8.09
C VAL A 65 -1.44 -15.21 -8.63
N HIS A 66 -1.35 -15.43 -9.94
CA HIS A 66 -0.12 -15.89 -10.56
C HIS A 66 1.02 -14.86 -10.42
N LEU A 67 0.81 -13.56 -10.59
CA LEU A 67 1.83 -12.52 -10.46
C LEU A 67 2.27 -12.28 -9.00
N VAL A 68 1.37 -12.46 -8.03
CA VAL A 68 1.70 -12.40 -6.60
C VAL A 68 2.47 -13.64 -6.16
N ASN A 69 2.13 -14.82 -6.70
CA ASN A 69 2.73 -16.10 -6.31
C ASN A 69 3.98 -16.48 -7.14
N HIS A 70 4.00 -16.15 -8.43
CA HIS A 70 5.09 -16.35 -9.39
C HIS A 70 5.85 -15.06 -9.70
N GLY A 71 5.51 -13.93 -9.07
CA GLY A 71 6.31 -12.72 -9.07
C GLY A 71 7.69 -13.05 -8.52
N GLU A 72 8.54 -13.50 -9.43
CA GLU A 72 9.86 -14.06 -9.30
C GLU A 72 10.34 -14.13 -7.85
N ASN A 73 9.91 -15.21 -7.18
CA ASN A 73 10.31 -15.68 -5.85
C ASN A 73 10.85 -14.52 -5.00
N LYS A 74 9.99 -13.84 -4.21
CA LYS A 74 10.35 -12.67 -3.38
C LYS A 74 11.73 -12.81 -2.70
N THR A 75 12.13 -14.03 -2.35
CA THR A 75 13.38 -14.42 -1.69
C THR A 75 14.60 -14.71 -2.59
N LYS A 76 14.50 -14.73 -3.93
CA LYS A 76 15.55 -15.36 -4.77
C LYS A 76 16.16 -14.56 -5.92
N ILE A 77 15.79 -13.30 -6.14
CA ILE A 77 16.30 -12.55 -7.31
C ILE A 77 16.87 -11.21 -6.87
N SER A 78 18.18 -11.07 -6.95
CA SER A 78 18.88 -9.78 -6.89
C SER A 78 18.41 -8.88 -8.04
N CYS A 79 18.61 -7.57 -7.96
CA CYS A 79 18.38 -6.69 -9.11
C CYS A 79 19.03 -7.28 -10.38
N PRO A 80 18.28 -7.48 -11.49
CA PRO A 80 18.83 -8.08 -12.70
C PRO A 80 20.00 -7.25 -13.23
N SER A 81 21.04 -7.91 -13.74
CA SER A 81 22.20 -7.23 -14.31
C SER A 81 21.96 -6.70 -15.72
N THR A 82 20.94 -7.20 -16.42
CA THR A 82 20.58 -6.77 -17.79
C THR A 82 19.07 -6.78 -17.98
N PHE A 83 18.60 -6.06 -18.99
CA PHE A 83 17.19 -6.02 -19.36
C PHE A 83 16.68 -7.36 -19.87
N LEU A 84 15.49 -7.75 -19.43
CA LEU A 84 14.73 -8.82 -20.07
C LEU A 84 14.15 -8.32 -21.40
N LYS A 85 14.53 -9.00 -22.49
CA LYS A 85 14.07 -8.68 -23.86
C LYS A 85 12.93 -9.60 -24.28
N GLY A 86 11.99 -9.06 -25.04
CA GLY A 86 10.89 -9.81 -25.66
C GLY A 86 9.51 -9.34 -25.22
N SER A 87 8.59 -9.17 -26.17
CA SER A 87 7.22 -8.69 -25.95
C SER A 87 6.38 -9.57 -25.02
N ASN A 88 6.78 -10.83 -24.85
CA ASN A 88 6.00 -11.87 -24.18
C ASN A 88 6.09 -11.82 -22.66
N PHE A 89 7.01 -11.03 -22.09
CA PHE A 89 7.10 -10.86 -20.64
C PHE A 89 6.26 -9.66 -20.17
N PRO A 90 5.68 -9.71 -18.96
CA PRO A 90 4.97 -8.60 -18.35
C PRO A 90 5.81 -7.31 -18.29
N LEU A 91 5.14 -6.15 -18.30
CA LEU A 91 5.83 -4.85 -18.18
C LEU A 91 6.74 -4.80 -16.95
N MET A 92 6.24 -5.27 -15.80
CA MET A 92 6.93 -5.20 -14.51
C MET A 92 8.31 -5.86 -14.46
N VAL A 93 8.63 -6.79 -15.38
CA VAL A 93 9.96 -7.44 -15.43
C VAL A 93 10.86 -6.91 -16.56
N ARG A 94 10.31 -6.16 -17.51
CA ARG A 94 11.03 -5.67 -18.71
C ARG A 94 11.47 -4.21 -18.62
N THR A 95 11.03 -3.48 -17.60
CA THR A 95 11.44 -2.08 -17.40
C THR A 95 12.88 -2.00 -16.89
N SER A 96 13.46 -0.79 -16.93
CA SER A 96 14.75 -0.49 -16.28
C SER A 96 14.70 -0.52 -14.76
N CYS A 97 13.50 -0.52 -14.19
CA CYS A 97 13.27 -0.63 -12.76
C CYS A 97 12.25 -1.72 -12.50
N PRO A 98 12.63 -3.00 -12.61
CA PRO A 98 11.69 -4.09 -12.41
C PRO A 98 11.03 -4.03 -11.03
N TRP A 99 9.77 -4.44 -10.98
CA TRP A 99 9.02 -4.57 -9.74
C TRP A 99 8.24 -5.88 -9.70
N PHE A 100 7.83 -6.26 -8.51
CA PHE A 100 6.97 -7.40 -8.25
C PHE A 100 5.77 -6.94 -7.44
N LEU A 101 4.68 -7.70 -7.51
CA LEU A 101 3.50 -7.45 -6.69
C LEU A 101 3.65 -8.18 -5.36
N GLU A 102 3.33 -7.49 -4.28
CA GLU A 102 3.29 -8.10 -2.96
C GLU A 102 2.03 -7.69 -2.20
N GLN A 103 1.39 -8.69 -1.61
CA GLN A 103 0.50 -8.49 -0.48
C GLN A 103 1.33 -8.29 0.77
N THR A 104 1.11 -7.18 1.47
CA THR A 104 1.82 -6.87 2.72
C THR A 104 0.85 -6.42 3.79
N PRO A 105 1.06 -6.84 5.05
CA PRO A 105 0.34 -6.28 6.18
C PRO A 105 0.48 -4.75 6.19
N TYR A 106 -0.63 -4.05 6.33
CA TYR A 106 -0.65 -2.60 6.43
C TYR A 106 -0.92 -2.16 7.86
N SER A 107 -2.09 -2.50 8.42
CA SER A 107 -2.40 -2.30 9.84
C SER A 107 -3.62 -3.10 10.28
N ALA A 108 -3.56 -3.64 11.49
CA ALA A 108 -4.72 -4.26 12.14
C ALA A 108 -5.84 -3.26 12.48
N GLU A 109 -5.53 -1.95 12.46
CA GLU A 109 -6.48 -0.87 12.74
C GLU A 109 -7.14 -0.28 11.49
N THR A 110 -6.86 -0.83 10.31
CA THR A 110 -7.38 -0.31 9.05
C THR A 110 -8.05 -1.38 8.24
N TYR A 111 -9.02 -1.01 7.42
CA TYR A 111 -9.55 -1.84 6.36
C TYR A 111 -9.18 -1.28 4.98
N PRO A 112 -8.64 -2.11 4.07
CA PRO A 112 -8.23 -3.50 4.31
C PRO A 112 -7.01 -3.58 5.27
N HIS A 113 -6.88 -4.70 5.99
CA HIS A 113 -5.76 -4.94 6.91
C HIS A 113 -4.44 -5.17 6.17
N GLU A 114 -4.55 -5.64 4.94
CA GLU A 114 -3.44 -5.91 4.03
C GLU A 114 -3.67 -5.16 2.73
N LEU A 115 -2.58 -4.68 2.13
CA LEU A 115 -2.62 -4.02 0.83
C LEU A 115 -1.71 -4.72 -0.15
N TYR A 116 -2.13 -4.74 -1.40
CA TYR A 116 -1.29 -5.07 -2.53
C TYR A 116 -0.54 -3.83 -2.99
N ARG A 117 0.75 -4.00 -3.24
CA ARG A 117 1.64 -2.92 -3.67
C ARG A 117 2.74 -3.44 -4.57
N ALA A 118 3.34 -2.55 -5.35
CA ALA A 118 4.56 -2.83 -6.07
C ALA A 118 5.78 -2.72 -5.12
N GLY A 119 6.62 -3.74 -5.12
CA GLY A 119 7.94 -3.73 -4.50
C GLY A 119 9.03 -3.74 -5.57
N THR A 120 10.14 -3.01 -5.36
CA THR A 120 11.32 -3.10 -6.21
C THR A 120 12.47 -3.79 -5.49
N LYS A 121 13.35 -4.43 -6.26
CA LYS A 121 14.63 -4.97 -5.77
C LYS A 121 15.82 -4.13 -6.23
N CYS A 122 15.59 -3.21 -7.16
CA CYS A 122 16.60 -2.36 -7.74
C CYS A 122 16.56 -1.00 -7.06
N THR A 123 17.71 -0.52 -6.56
CA THR A 123 17.85 0.87 -6.09
C THR A 123 18.26 1.79 -7.25
N LYS A 124 19.07 1.28 -8.18
CA LYS A 124 19.48 1.93 -9.42
C LYS A 124 18.78 1.31 -10.61
N CYS A 125 18.62 2.09 -11.68
CA CYS A 125 18.11 1.55 -12.93
C CYS A 125 19.10 0.54 -13.52
N ILE A 126 18.57 -0.51 -14.15
CA ILE A 126 19.36 -1.41 -14.99
C ILE A 126 20.02 -0.57 -16.09
N ASP A 127 21.32 -0.79 -16.28
CA ASP A 127 22.19 -0.04 -17.20
C ASP A 127 22.23 1.48 -16.97
N ALA A 128 22.01 1.94 -15.73
CA ALA A 128 22.20 3.35 -15.37
C ALA A 128 23.64 3.81 -15.67
N SER A 129 23.79 4.87 -16.46
CA SER A 129 25.07 5.49 -16.79
C SER A 129 25.52 6.54 -15.76
N GLY A 130 24.69 6.85 -14.77
CA GLY A 130 24.96 7.82 -13.70
C GLY A 130 24.12 7.55 -12.45
N ASP A 131 23.53 8.61 -11.91
CA ASP A 131 22.80 8.58 -10.63
C ASP A 131 21.30 8.25 -10.80
N GLN A 132 20.90 7.65 -11.94
CA GLN A 132 19.52 7.28 -12.13
C GLN A 132 19.11 6.18 -11.14
N LYS A 133 17.96 6.39 -10.49
CA LYS A 133 17.45 5.53 -9.42
C LYS A 133 16.06 5.03 -9.73
N CYS A 134 15.70 3.91 -9.13
CA CYS A 134 14.34 3.41 -9.20
C CYS A 134 13.48 4.09 -8.14
N SER A 135 12.44 4.77 -8.60
CA SER A 135 11.50 5.50 -7.76
C SER A 135 10.08 4.95 -7.96
N PRO A 136 9.28 4.85 -6.88
CA PRO A 136 7.93 4.34 -6.99
C PRO A 136 6.99 5.38 -7.62
N ILE A 137 6.11 4.91 -8.50
CA ILE A 137 4.92 5.64 -8.92
C ILE A 137 3.87 5.42 -7.83
N GLN A 138 3.47 6.49 -7.15
CA GLN A 138 2.53 6.46 -6.04
C GLN A 138 1.12 6.75 -6.53
N GLN A 139 0.16 5.93 -6.11
CA GLN A 139 -1.25 6.17 -6.34
C GLN A 139 -1.97 6.40 -5.02
N LYS A 140 -2.77 7.46 -4.99
CA LYS A 140 -3.63 7.78 -3.84
C LYS A 140 -4.81 6.82 -3.81
N ILE A 141 -5.08 6.23 -2.64
CA ILE A 141 -6.28 5.44 -2.35
C ILE A 141 -6.86 5.87 -1.00
N GLN A 142 -8.13 5.56 -0.77
CA GLN A 142 -8.81 5.81 0.50
C GLN A 142 -8.99 4.51 1.26
N ILE A 143 -8.61 4.50 2.54
CA ILE A 143 -8.76 3.38 3.47
C ILE A 143 -9.67 3.78 4.63
N LEU A 144 -10.16 2.78 5.34
CA LEU A 144 -10.98 2.97 6.54
C LEU A 144 -10.11 2.71 7.77
N LYS A 145 -9.97 3.68 8.68
CA LYS A 145 -9.22 3.53 9.93
C LYS A 145 -10.17 3.46 11.13
N ARG A 146 -9.93 2.53 12.05
CA ARG A 146 -10.71 2.41 13.29
C ARG A 146 -10.61 3.71 14.10
N ALA A 147 -11.75 4.23 14.53
CA ALA A 147 -11.88 5.50 15.26
C ALA A 147 -12.57 5.32 16.63
N GLY A 148 -13.04 4.12 16.95
CA GLY A 148 -13.69 3.82 18.22
C GLY A 148 -14.57 2.59 18.11
N CYS A 149 -15.38 2.38 19.14
CA CYS A 149 -16.34 1.29 19.18
C CYS A 149 -17.68 1.75 19.72
N GLU A 150 -18.76 1.32 19.08
CA GLU A 150 -20.13 1.62 19.47
C GLU A 150 -21.01 0.40 19.21
N ASN A 151 -21.87 0.05 20.16
CA ASN A 151 -22.80 -1.09 20.05
C ASN A 151 -22.13 -2.41 19.67
N GLY A 152 -20.87 -2.62 20.11
CA GLY A 152 -20.10 -3.83 19.81
C GLY A 152 -19.40 -3.86 18.45
N PHE A 153 -19.49 -2.78 17.66
CA PHE A 153 -18.84 -2.68 16.35
C PHE A 153 -17.80 -1.56 16.32
N TYR A 154 -16.72 -1.77 15.57
CA TYR A 154 -15.77 -0.70 15.30
C TYR A 154 -16.40 0.39 14.41
N LYS A 155 -16.19 1.64 14.80
CA LYS A 155 -16.39 2.82 13.96
C LYS A 155 -15.17 3.05 13.10
N TYR A 156 -15.38 3.52 11.88
CA TYR A 156 -14.34 3.76 10.91
C TYR A 156 -14.41 5.19 10.36
N GLU A 157 -13.25 5.81 10.20
CA GLU A 157 -13.05 7.08 9.53
C GLU A 157 -12.29 6.86 8.22
N VAL A 158 -12.54 7.71 7.22
CA VAL A 158 -11.82 7.66 5.94
C VAL A 158 -10.48 8.34 6.08
N THR A 159 -9.42 7.72 5.57
CA THR A 159 -8.07 8.29 5.55
C THR A 159 -7.43 8.02 4.20
N ASP A 160 -6.71 9.00 3.68
CA ASP A 160 -5.93 8.84 2.46
C ASP A 160 -4.62 8.11 2.74
N THR A 161 -4.22 7.22 1.84
CA THR A 161 -2.89 6.62 1.82
C THR A 161 -2.36 6.55 0.38
N TYR A 162 -1.06 6.36 0.24
CA TYR A 162 -0.40 6.22 -1.05
C TYR A 162 0.21 4.84 -1.15
N ILE A 163 -0.10 4.14 -2.23
CA ILE A 163 0.48 2.83 -2.53
C ILE A 163 1.40 2.95 -3.75
N PRO A 164 2.60 2.33 -3.72
CA PRO A 164 3.41 2.21 -4.92
C PRO A 164 2.72 1.23 -5.87
N VAL A 165 2.45 1.66 -7.10
CA VAL A 165 1.77 0.83 -8.12
C VAL A 165 2.70 0.34 -9.23
N ALA A 166 3.82 1.02 -9.41
CA ALA A 166 4.87 0.67 -10.36
C ALA A 166 6.19 1.34 -9.94
N TYR A 167 7.27 1.05 -10.65
CA TYR A 167 8.56 1.75 -10.50
C TYR A 167 9.04 2.30 -11.84
N VAL A 168 9.68 3.46 -11.76
CA VAL A 168 10.22 4.21 -12.90
C VAL A 168 11.69 4.55 -12.63
N CYS A 169 12.46 4.62 -13.71
CA CYS A 169 13.82 5.14 -13.66
C CYS A 169 13.79 6.67 -13.64
N GLU A 170 14.18 7.25 -12.52
CA GLU A 170 14.23 8.68 -12.30
C GLU A 170 15.66 9.18 -12.45
N GLN A 171 15.85 10.24 -13.23
CA GLN A 171 17.09 11.01 -13.23
C GLN A 171 16.97 12.15 -12.21
N PRO A 172 17.92 12.28 -11.26
CA PRO A 172 17.96 13.42 -10.36
C PRO A 172 17.98 14.71 -11.17
N ARG A 173 17.19 15.71 -10.77
CA ARG A 173 17.29 17.04 -11.39
C ARG A 173 18.68 17.58 -11.15
N GLU A 174 19.32 18.05 -12.22
CA GLU A 174 20.51 18.88 -12.09
C GLU A 174 20.14 20.12 -11.29
N VAL A 175 20.80 20.33 -10.15
CA VAL A 175 20.72 21.59 -9.43
C VAL A 175 21.57 22.58 -10.21
N VAL A 176 20.95 23.27 -11.16
CA VAL A 176 21.58 24.43 -11.79
C VAL A 176 21.64 25.50 -10.69
N ASN A 177 22.83 25.76 -10.15
CA ASN A 177 23.04 27.00 -9.41
C ASN A 177 22.77 28.13 -10.41
N ASP A 178 21.71 28.91 -10.20
CA ASP A 178 21.33 30.03 -11.05
C ASP A 178 22.49 31.02 -11.17
N ILE A 179 23.34 30.85 -12.18
CA ILE A 179 23.97 31.99 -12.81
C ILE A 179 22.85 32.57 -13.66
N GLN A 180 22.37 33.76 -13.29
CA GLN A 180 21.38 34.51 -14.07
C GLN A 180 21.83 34.59 -15.53
N MET A 181 21.31 33.68 -16.36
CA MET A 181 21.38 33.82 -17.80
C MET A 181 20.22 34.73 -18.20
N THR A 182 20.49 36.03 -18.23
CA THR A 182 19.71 36.98 -19.03
C THR A 182 19.81 36.55 -20.50
N THR A 183 18.97 35.60 -20.89
CA THR A 183 18.74 35.27 -22.30
C THR A 183 17.48 36.01 -22.71
N THR A 184 17.65 37.17 -23.33
CA THR A 184 16.61 37.83 -24.11
C THR A 184 16.09 36.86 -25.17
N ARG A 185 14.81 36.51 -25.06
CA ARG A 185 14.08 35.69 -26.03
C ARG A 185 14.01 36.46 -27.36
N PRO A 186 14.47 35.92 -28.50
CA PRO A 186 14.15 36.52 -29.79
C PRO A 186 12.65 36.44 -30.01
N GLN A 187 12.09 37.56 -30.49
CA GLN A 187 10.67 37.70 -30.81
C GLN A 187 10.32 36.76 -31.96
N ALA A 188 9.26 35.96 -31.78
CA ALA A 188 8.77 35.08 -32.82
C ALA A 188 8.15 35.94 -33.94
N ASP A 189 8.77 35.90 -35.12
CA ASP A 189 8.16 36.44 -36.33
C ASP A 189 6.88 35.64 -36.65
N GLY A 190 5.81 36.39 -36.91
CA GLY A 190 4.46 35.88 -37.15
C GLY A 190 4.31 35.13 -38.48
N PRO A 191 3.11 34.59 -38.75
CA PRO A 191 2.89 33.73 -39.90
C PRO A 191 2.91 34.54 -41.21
N GLU A 192 3.63 34.01 -42.19
CA GLU A 192 3.62 34.47 -43.57
C GLU A 192 2.27 34.09 -44.20
N GLU A 193 1.49 35.08 -44.59
CA GLU A 193 0.29 34.90 -45.43
C GLU A 193 0.71 34.36 -46.80
N MET A 194 0.06 33.27 -47.24
CA MET A 194 -0.37 33.04 -48.63
C MET A 194 -1.43 31.95 -48.69
#